data_AF-W2CCP0-F1
#
_entry.id   AF-W2CCP0-F1
#
_cell.length_a   1.000
_cell.length_b   1.000
_cell.length_c   1.000
_cell.angle_alpha   90.00
_cell.angle_beta   90.00
_cell.angle_gamma   90.00
#
_symmetry.space_group_name_H-M   'P 1'
#
loop_
_entity.id
_entity.type
_entity.pdbx_description
1 polymer ?
#
loop_
_entity_poly.entity_id
_entity_poly.type
_entity_poly.pdbx_seq_one_letter_code
_entity_poly.pdbx_strand_id
1 'polypeptide(L)'
;MADAEKMTIHGEVAAFNCSTNGGGITAIDCSRDTMLRSLECHDNALTELNVGGCSGLRILECYSNRLTTLDVSRCPSLERLNCSDNLLTALDLSKCPKLEMIACINNGLTKLDVTMCSKLSVLYCYRNKLTELQLRGCAWLTELSCGKNYLPNLDFSGCNSLRTAYCCDNDFSYAATEDLYRSLPDRTTEEEPGHIFILNEDALPPGRTGAGNEGIATQKHWEVLWCRGDW
;
A
#
# COMPACT_ATOMS: atom_id res chain seq x y z
N MET A 1 -14.15 -32.19 -18.68
CA MET A 1 -14.39 -31.90 -17.26
C MET A 1 -13.71 -30.58 -16.99
N ALA A 2 -14.48 -29.52 -16.75
CA ALA A 2 -13.89 -28.27 -16.28
C ALA A 2 -13.38 -28.54 -14.86
N ASP A 3 -12.11 -28.26 -14.58
CA ASP A 3 -11.64 -28.10 -13.20
C ASP A 3 -12.55 -27.04 -12.58
N ALA A 4 -13.46 -27.45 -11.70
CA ALA A 4 -14.52 -26.59 -11.16
C ALA A 4 -14.01 -25.42 -10.30
N GLU A 5 -12.68 -25.25 -10.21
CA GLU A 5 -11.97 -24.27 -9.40
C GLU A 5 -11.18 -23.25 -10.26
N LYS A 6 -11.05 -23.49 -11.57
CA LYS A 6 -10.35 -22.59 -12.51
C LYS A 6 -11.35 -21.88 -13.40
N MET A 7 -11.29 -20.56 -13.40
CA MET A 7 -12.16 -19.70 -14.19
C MET A 7 -11.36 -19.02 -15.32
N THR A 8 -11.82 -19.17 -16.55
CA THR A 8 -11.26 -18.44 -17.70
C THR A 8 -12.28 -17.46 -18.22
N ILE A 9 -11.89 -16.19 -18.33
CA ILE A 9 -12.75 -15.11 -18.79
C ILE A 9 -12.30 -14.68 -20.18
N HIS A 10 -13.25 -14.61 -21.11
CA HIS A 10 -13.02 -14.15 -22.48
C HIS A 10 -14.26 -13.43 -23.00
N GLY A 11 -14.07 -12.45 -23.88
CA GLY A 11 -15.14 -11.70 -24.52
C GLY A 11 -14.97 -10.18 -24.35
N GLU A 12 -16.06 -9.45 -24.53
CA GLU A 12 -16.13 -7.99 -24.34
C GLU A 12 -16.62 -7.64 -22.94
N VAL A 13 -15.97 -8.20 -21.90
CA VAL A 13 -16.37 -7.95 -20.51
C VAL A 13 -15.67 -6.70 -20.00
N ALA A 14 -16.42 -5.63 -19.73
CA ALA A 14 -15.84 -4.39 -19.20
C ALA A 14 -15.59 -4.45 -17.68
N ALA A 15 -16.44 -5.18 -16.95
CA ALA A 15 -16.32 -5.36 -15.51
C ALA A 15 -16.76 -6.78 -15.15
N PHE A 16 -16.01 -7.43 -14.27
CA PHE A 16 -16.33 -8.76 -13.79
C PHE A 16 -16.15 -8.85 -12.28
N ASN A 17 -17.19 -9.31 -11.59
CA ASN A 17 -17.15 -9.60 -10.17
C ASN A 17 -17.45 -11.09 -9.96
N CYS A 18 -16.49 -11.76 -9.33
CA CYS A 18 -16.58 -13.14 -8.87
C CYS A 18 -16.06 -13.24 -7.42
N SER A 19 -16.29 -12.22 -6.61
CA SER A 19 -15.88 -12.25 -5.22
C SER A 19 -16.79 -13.13 -4.37
N THR A 20 -16.30 -13.54 -3.19
CA THR A 20 -17.10 -14.23 -2.17
C THR A 20 -17.68 -15.58 -2.62
N ASN A 21 -16.95 -16.38 -3.42
CA ASN A 21 -17.40 -17.71 -3.85
C ASN A 21 -17.08 -18.83 -2.84
N GLY A 22 -17.04 -18.50 -1.54
CA GLY A 22 -16.79 -19.47 -0.47
C GLY A 22 -15.45 -20.21 -0.56
N GLY A 23 -14.46 -19.61 -1.25
CA GLY A 23 -13.15 -20.25 -1.51
C GLY A 23 -13.15 -21.29 -2.62
N GLY A 24 -14.23 -21.39 -3.43
CA GLY A 24 -14.33 -22.37 -4.51
C GLY A 24 -13.47 -22.05 -5.74
N ILE A 25 -13.05 -20.78 -5.92
CA ILE A 25 -12.21 -20.37 -7.05
C ILE A 25 -10.75 -20.33 -6.58
N THR A 26 -9.89 -21.10 -7.25
CA THR A 26 -8.46 -21.21 -6.97
C THR A 26 -7.57 -20.64 -8.07
N ALA A 27 -8.11 -20.46 -9.28
CA ALA A 27 -7.39 -19.75 -10.35
C ALA A 27 -8.32 -18.92 -11.24
N ILE A 28 -7.87 -17.75 -11.67
CA ILE A 28 -8.52 -16.93 -12.69
C ILE A 28 -7.54 -16.60 -13.80
N ASP A 29 -7.95 -16.82 -15.05
CA ASP A 29 -7.25 -16.36 -16.25
C ASP A 29 -8.12 -15.40 -17.07
N CYS A 30 -7.76 -14.12 -17.01
CA CYS A 30 -8.35 -13.03 -17.80
C CYS A 30 -7.38 -12.55 -18.90
N SER A 31 -6.28 -13.25 -19.16
CA SER A 31 -5.19 -12.78 -20.04
C SER A 31 -5.58 -12.56 -21.50
N ARG A 32 -6.80 -12.89 -21.89
CA ARG A 32 -7.36 -12.66 -23.22
C ARG A 32 -8.45 -11.57 -23.24
N ASP A 33 -8.80 -11.01 -22.10
CA ASP A 33 -9.81 -9.97 -22.00
C ASP A 33 -9.18 -8.58 -22.06
N THR A 34 -9.07 -8.06 -23.29
CA THR A 34 -8.47 -6.75 -23.55
C THR A 34 -9.40 -5.58 -23.20
N MET A 35 -10.68 -5.85 -22.94
CA MET A 35 -11.70 -4.84 -22.65
C MET A 35 -11.95 -4.68 -21.15
N LEU A 36 -11.53 -5.65 -20.33
CA LEU A 36 -11.67 -5.59 -18.87
C LEU A 36 -11.08 -4.31 -18.29
N ARG A 37 -11.92 -3.57 -17.55
CA ARG A 37 -11.62 -2.33 -16.83
C ARG A 37 -11.68 -2.52 -15.32
N SER A 38 -12.54 -3.41 -14.83
CA SER A 38 -12.64 -3.74 -13.41
C SER A 38 -12.68 -5.25 -13.21
N LEU A 39 -11.84 -5.75 -12.31
CA LEU A 39 -11.87 -7.14 -11.84
C LEU A 39 -11.96 -7.17 -10.32
N GLU A 40 -13.06 -7.72 -9.83
CA GLU A 40 -13.29 -7.99 -8.41
C GLU A 40 -13.31 -9.51 -8.21
N CYS A 41 -12.29 -10.03 -7.54
CA CYS A 41 -12.10 -11.47 -7.31
C CYS A 41 -11.64 -11.77 -5.86
N HIS A 42 -11.89 -10.83 -4.96
CA HIS A 42 -11.56 -10.94 -3.54
C HIS A 42 -12.39 -12.01 -2.81
N ASP A 43 -11.96 -12.40 -1.61
CA ASP A 43 -12.63 -13.39 -0.75
C ASP A 43 -12.84 -14.75 -1.45
N ASN A 44 -11.75 -15.28 -2.00
CA ASN A 44 -11.67 -16.58 -2.67
C ASN A 44 -10.49 -17.39 -2.11
N ALA A 45 -10.04 -18.42 -2.85
CA ALA A 45 -8.85 -19.19 -2.52
C ALA A 45 -7.82 -19.13 -3.66
N LEU A 46 -7.75 -18.00 -4.38
CA LEU A 46 -6.89 -17.85 -5.54
C LEU A 46 -5.43 -18.07 -5.17
N THR A 47 -4.82 -19.07 -5.81
CA THR A 47 -3.37 -19.26 -5.84
C THR A 47 -2.76 -18.71 -7.12
N GLU A 48 -3.57 -18.56 -8.17
CA GLU A 48 -3.17 -18.04 -9.48
C GLU A 48 -4.15 -16.97 -9.98
N LEU A 49 -3.62 -15.83 -10.41
CA LEU A 49 -4.38 -14.76 -11.06
C LEU A 49 -3.58 -14.24 -12.25
N ASN A 50 -4.12 -14.41 -13.46
CA ASN A 50 -3.48 -13.96 -14.68
C ASN A 50 -4.29 -12.82 -15.33
N VAL A 51 -3.75 -11.60 -15.25
CA VAL A 51 -4.30 -10.37 -15.87
C VAL A 51 -3.44 -9.86 -17.03
N GLY A 52 -2.53 -10.68 -17.57
CA GLY A 52 -1.47 -10.25 -18.49
C GLY A 52 -1.94 -9.64 -19.82
N GLY A 53 -3.21 -9.84 -20.23
CA GLY A 53 -3.79 -9.19 -21.43
C GLY A 53 -4.68 -8.00 -21.13
N CYS A 54 -4.96 -7.72 -19.85
CA CYS A 54 -5.90 -6.70 -19.43
C CYS A 54 -5.24 -5.31 -19.40
N SER A 55 -4.72 -4.85 -20.55
CA SER A 55 -3.96 -3.59 -20.66
C SER A 55 -4.75 -2.32 -20.30
N GLY A 56 -6.08 -2.40 -20.36
CA GLY A 56 -6.96 -1.33 -19.92
C GLY A 56 -7.58 -1.56 -18.54
N LEU A 57 -7.13 -2.55 -17.77
CA LEU A 57 -7.60 -2.75 -16.39
C LEU A 57 -7.28 -1.51 -15.56
N ARG A 58 -8.30 -0.96 -14.89
CA ARG A 58 -8.22 0.24 -14.04
C ARG A 58 -8.36 -0.10 -12.57
N ILE A 59 -9.19 -1.08 -12.25
CA ILE A 59 -9.46 -1.52 -10.87
C ILE A 59 -9.18 -3.02 -10.77
N LEU A 60 -8.35 -3.39 -9.80
CA LEU A 60 -8.10 -4.78 -9.42
C LEU A 60 -8.27 -4.96 -7.91
N GLU A 61 -9.32 -5.67 -7.51
CA GLU A 61 -9.61 -6.05 -6.13
C GLU A 61 -9.45 -7.57 -6.00
N CYS A 62 -8.32 -8.02 -5.45
CA CYS A 62 -7.95 -9.43 -5.29
C CYS A 62 -7.55 -9.79 -3.85
N TYR A 63 -8.00 -8.99 -2.89
CA TYR A 63 -7.69 -9.19 -1.47
C TYR A 63 -8.34 -10.46 -0.89
N SER A 64 -7.88 -10.91 0.28
CA SER A 64 -8.37 -12.14 0.93
C SER A 64 -8.28 -13.36 0.02
N ASN A 65 -7.07 -13.67 -0.43
CA ASN A 65 -6.76 -14.82 -1.30
C ASN A 65 -5.47 -15.51 -0.81
N ARG A 66 -4.89 -16.39 -1.63
CA ARG A 66 -3.67 -17.14 -1.30
C ARG A 66 -2.57 -16.90 -2.34
N LEU A 67 -2.58 -15.73 -2.99
CA LEU A 67 -1.61 -15.38 -4.01
C LEU A 67 -0.24 -15.25 -3.39
N THR A 68 0.74 -15.96 -3.96
CA THR A 68 2.16 -15.84 -3.59
C THR A 68 2.91 -14.88 -4.52
N THR A 69 2.35 -14.64 -5.71
CA THR A 69 2.84 -13.70 -6.72
C THR A 69 1.67 -12.98 -7.36
N LEU A 70 1.89 -11.74 -7.79
CA LEU A 70 0.94 -10.96 -8.57
C LEU A 70 1.71 -10.18 -9.65
N ASP A 71 1.44 -10.47 -10.92
CA ASP A 71 2.03 -9.74 -12.06
C ASP A 71 1.03 -8.75 -12.65
N VAL A 72 1.28 -7.46 -12.44
CA VAL A 72 0.53 -6.34 -13.00
C VAL A 72 1.35 -5.55 -14.04
N SER A 73 2.49 -6.10 -14.49
CA SER A 73 3.42 -5.41 -15.39
C SER A 73 2.81 -5.03 -16.75
N ARG A 74 1.71 -5.69 -17.13
CA ARG A 74 0.94 -5.44 -18.36
C ARG A 74 -0.36 -4.66 -18.14
N CYS A 75 -0.54 -4.07 -16.96
CA CYS A 75 -1.71 -3.25 -16.61
C CYS A 75 -1.30 -1.76 -16.42
N PRO A 76 -0.84 -1.05 -17.48
CA PRO A 76 -0.39 0.34 -17.37
C PRO A 76 -1.51 1.34 -17.08
N SER A 77 -2.76 0.92 -17.22
CA SER A 77 -3.94 1.73 -16.93
C SER A 77 -4.46 1.57 -15.50
N LEU A 78 -3.79 0.76 -14.66
CA LEU A 78 -4.26 0.48 -13.31
C LEU A 78 -4.21 1.74 -12.45
N GLU A 79 -5.35 2.06 -11.84
CA GLU A 79 -5.58 3.25 -10.99
C GLU A 79 -5.80 2.85 -9.54
N ARG A 80 -6.41 1.68 -9.30
CA ARG A 80 -6.65 1.15 -7.98
C ARG A 80 -6.25 -0.33 -7.91
N LEU A 81 -5.41 -0.64 -6.94
CA LEU A 81 -4.99 -2.01 -6.64
C LEU A 81 -5.22 -2.30 -5.17
N ASN A 82 -5.97 -3.36 -4.89
CA ASN A 82 -6.05 -3.97 -3.58
C ASN A 82 -5.69 -5.46 -3.68
N CYS A 83 -4.55 -5.80 -3.09
CA CYS A 83 -4.01 -7.15 -3.00
C CYS A 83 -3.73 -7.55 -1.54
N SER A 84 -4.45 -6.90 -0.61
CA SER A 84 -4.32 -7.16 0.83
C SER A 84 -4.65 -8.61 1.20
N ASP A 85 -4.19 -9.07 2.35
CA ASP A 85 -4.52 -10.39 2.89
C ASP A 85 -4.22 -11.53 1.88
N ASN A 86 -2.98 -11.55 1.43
CA ASN A 86 -2.41 -12.56 0.55
C ASN A 86 -1.05 -13.03 1.12
N LEU A 87 -0.28 -13.78 0.33
CA LEU A 87 1.03 -14.32 0.72
C LEU A 87 2.15 -13.75 -0.15
N LEU A 88 1.98 -12.52 -0.67
CA LEU A 88 2.94 -11.87 -1.55
C LEU A 88 4.24 -11.55 -0.80
N THR A 89 5.39 -11.86 -1.42
CA THR A 89 6.72 -11.53 -0.86
C THR A 89 7.41 -10.40 -1.61
N ALA A 90 6.94 -10.09 -2.82
CA ALA A 90 7.35 -8.98 -3.65
C ALA A 90 6.16 -8.46 -4.46
N LEU A 91 6.20 -7.17 -4.80
CA LEU A 91 5.21 -6.50 -5.64
C LEU A 91 5.93 -5.45 -6.49
N ASP A 92 5.95 -5.65 -7.81
CA ASP A 92 6.54 -4.70 -8.76
C ASP A 92 5.43 -3.82 -9.38
N LEU A 93 5.50 -2.52 -9.09
CA LEU A 93 4.56 -1.51 -9.57
C LEU A 93 5.20 -0.56 -10.59
N SER A 94 6.41 -0.85 -11.06
CA SER A 94 7.19 0.02 -11.97
C SER A 94 6.50 0.27 -13.32
N LYS A 95 5.51 -0.54 -13.69
CA LYS A 95 4.71 -0.43 -14.93
C LYS A 95 3.30 0.09 -14.71
N CYS A 96 2.96 0.56 -13.51
CA CYS A 96 1.62 1.03 -13.15
C CYS A 96 1.62 2.54 -12.80
N PRO A 97 2.03 3.45 -13.71
CA PRO A 97 2.24 4.86 -13.39
C PRO A 97 0.96 5.65 -13.08
N LYS A 98 -0.21 5.05 -13.33
CA LYS A 98 -1.52 5.68 -13.08
C LYS A 98 -2.11 5.30 -11.72
N LEU A 99 -1.43 4.48 -10.90
CA LEU A 99 -1.95 4.11 -9.59
C LEU A 99 -2.17 5.35 -8.72
N GLU A 100 -3.38 5.46 -8.20
CA GLU A 100 -3.86 6.50 -7.29
C GLU A 100 -4.07 5.92 -5.88
N MET A 101 -4.49 4.65 -5.79
CA MET A 101 -4.68 3.95 -4.52
C MET A 101 -4.06 2.56 -4.55
N ILE A 102 -3.22 2.27 -3.56
CA ILE A 102 -2.60 0.95 -3.35
C ILE A 102 -2.93 0.46 -1.94
N ALA A 103 -3.51 -0.73 -1.85
CA ALA A 103 -3.62 -1.50 -0.63
C ALA A 103 -2.94 -2.86 -0.82
N CYS A 104 -1.91 -3.12 -0.02
CA CYS A 104 -1.15 -4.38 0.01
C CYS A 104 -0.93 -4.85 1.46
N ILE A 105 -1.93 -4.59 2.30
CA ILE A 105 -1.94 -4.85 3.74
C ILE A 105 -1.77 -6.34 4.00
N ASN A 106 -1.15 -6.72 5.12
CA ASN A 106 -1.10 -8.11 5.59
C ASN A 106 -0.58 -9.08 4.52
N ASN A 107 0.67 -8.85 4.10
CA ASN A 107 1.41 -9.70 3.18
C ASN A 107 2.81 -9.98 3.77
N GLY A 108 3.70 -10.58 2.99
CA GLY A 108 5.10 -10.85 3.35
C GLY A 108 6.10 -9.93 2.64
N LEU A 109 5.68 -8.74 2.18
CA LEU A 109 6.55 -7.86 1.38
C LEU A 109 7.75 -7.40 2.21
N THR A 110 8.96 -7.49 1.62
CA THR A 110 10.21 -7.06 2.28
C THR A 110 10.70 -5.70 1.82
N LYS A 111 10.27 -5.28 0.63
CA LYS A 111 10.53 -3.97 0.03
C LYS A 111 9.32 -3.53 -0.77
N LEU A 112 9.10 -2.23 -0.84
CA LEU A 112 8.09 -1.63 -1.70
C LEU A 112 8.63 -0.34 -2.31
N ASP A 113 8.63 -0.27 -3.64
CA ASP A 113 9.00 0.93 -4.40
C ASP A 113 7.75 1.43 -5.15
N VAL A 114 7.31 2.64 -4.79
CA VAL A 114 6.18 3.33 -5.44
C VAL A 114 6.61 4.59 -6.19
N THR A 115 7.92 4.77 -6.43
CA THR A 115 8.46 5.98 -7.07
C THR A 115 7.93 6.20 -8.49
N MET A 116 7.53 5.13 -9.19
CA MET A 116 6.91 5.20 -10.51
C MET A 116 5.40 5.50 -10.47
N CYS A 117 4.76 5.45 -9.30
CA CYS A 117 3.34 5.72 -9.10
C CYS A 117 3.11 7.21 -8.82
N SER A 118 3.41 8.09 -9.79
CA SER A 118 3.43 9.55 -9.58
C SER A 118 2.08 10.18 -9.23
N LYS A 119 0.97 9.44 -9.41
CA LYS A 119 -0.40 9.86 -9.07
C LYS A 119 -0.89 9.34 -7.73
N LEU A 120 -0.08 8.56 -7.01
CA LEU A 120 -0.47 7.91 -5.78
C LEU A 120 -0.90 8.94 -4.73
N SER A 121 -2.13 8.81 -4.25
CA SER A 121 -2.71 9.64 -3.19
C SER A 121 -2.87 8.87 -1.88
N VAL A 122 -3.09 7.56 -1.96
CA VAL A 122 -3.31 6.69 -0.79
C VAL A 122 -2.46 5.43 -0.89
N LEU A 123 -1.65 5.17 0.14
CA LEU A 123 -0.86 3.94 0.28
C LEU A 123 -1.11 3.26 1.62
N TYR A 124 -1.65 2.05 1.57
CA TYR A 124 -1.75 1.15 2.73
C TYR A 124 -0.88 -0.08 2.51
N CYS A 125 0.19 -0.19 3.30
CA CYS A 125 1.18 -1.27 3.24
C CYS A 125 1.56 -1.79 4.65
N TYR A 126 0.73 -1.52 5.65
CA TYR A 126 0.95 -1.96 7.02
C TYR A 126 0.82 -3.48 7.17
N ARG A 127 1.36 -4.05 8.26
CA ARG A 127 1.45 -5.51 8.51
C ARG A 127 2.16 -6.24 7.37
N ASN A 128 3.36 -5.80 7.06
CA ASN A 128 4.26 -6.48 6.13
C ASN A 128 5.59 -6.77 6.83
N LYS A 129 6.65 -7.05 6.06
CA LYS A 129 8.02 -7.20 6.55
C LYS A 129 8.94 -6.15 5.92
N LEU A 130 8.41 -4.97 5.61
CA LEU A 130 9.12 -3.94 4.87
C LEU A 130 10.34 -3.47 5.66
N THR A 131 11.51 -3.59 5.06
CA THR A 131 12.76 -3.00 5.52
C THR A 131 13.15 -1.78 4.68
N GLU A 132 12.45 -1.57 3.57
CA GLU A 132 12.65 -0.48 2.63
C GLU A 132 11.30 -0.07 2.00
N LEU A 133 10.99 1.21 2.08
CA LEU A 133 9.84 1.83 1.42
C LEU A 133 10.29 3.10 0.71
N GLN A 134 10.19 3.13 -0.63
CA GLN A 134 10.59 4.29 -1.42
C GLN A 134 9.38 5.12 -1.86
N LEU A 135 9.30 6.35 -1.36
CA LEU A 135 8.19 7.29 -1.61
C LEU A 135 8.57 8.47 -2.53
N ARG A 136 9.82 8.51 -3.00
CA ARG A 136 10.32 9.66 -3.76
C ARG A 136 9.50 9.86 -5.04
N GLY A 137 8.96 11.06 -5.22
CA GLY A 137 8.13 11.41 -6.39
C GLY A 137 6.62 11.23 -6.17
N CYS A 138 6.18 10.73 -5.01
CA CYS A 138 4.78 10.67 -4.63
C CYS A 138 4.24 12.03 -4.14
N ALA A 139 4.34 13.07 -4.97
CA ALA A 139 3.98 14.45 -4.61
C ALA A 139 2.49 14.66 -4.26
N TRP A 140 1.64 13.73 -4.71
CA TRP A 140 0.20 13.72 -4.46
C TRP A 140 -0.21 12.82 -3.29
N LEU A 141 0.74 12.13 -2.64
CA LEU A 141 0.44 11.25 -1.52
C LEU A 141 -0.12 12.08 -0.37
N THR A 142 -1.39 11.87 -0.03
CA THR A 142 -2.08 12.55 1.07
C THR A 142 -2.11 11.68 2.32
N GLU A 143 -2.17 10.35 2.14
CA GLU A 143 -2.31 9.40 3.22
C GLU A 143 -1.38 8.19 3.05
N LEU A 144 -0.62 7.90 4.11
CA LEU A 144 0.23 6.73 4.22
C LEU A 144 -0.11 5.93 5.48
N SER A 145 -0.28 4.62 5.35
CA SER A 145 -0.19 3.68 6.46
C SER A 145 0.86 2.61 6.16
N CYS A 146 1.96 2.66 6.89
CA CYS A 146 3.09 1.74 6.78
C CYS A 146 3.48 1.11 8.12
N GLY A 147 2.60 1.18 9.12
CA GLY A 147 2.87 0.62 10.44
C GLY A 147 3.04 -0.90 10.45
N LYS A 148 3.50 -1.47 11.57
CA LYS A 148 3.71 -2.93 11.74
C LYS A 148 4.59 -3.49 10.61
N ASN A 149 5.78 -2.92 10.48
CA ASN A 149 6.82 -3.27 9.53
C ASN A 149 8.20 -3.23 10.25
N TYR A 150 9.29 -3.31 9.49
CA TYR A 150 10.67 -3.29 10.02
C TYR A 150 11.48 -2.14 9.41
N LEU A 151 10.84 -0.99 9.16
CA LEU A 151 11.49 0.15 8.53
C LEU A 151 12.48 0.82 9.51
N PRO A 152 13.77 0.91 9.19
CA PRO A 152 14.74 1.59 10.04
C PRO A 152 14.74 3.12 9.85
N ASN A 153 14.21 3.59 8.73
CA ASN A 153 14.07 4.99 8.35
C ASN A 153 12.93 5.13 7.33
N LEU A 154 12.43 6.36 7.18
CA LEU A 154 11.45 6.72 6.16
C LEU A 154 11.66 8.18 5.78
N ASP A 155 11.68 8.46 4.48
CA ASP A 155 11.92 9.79 3.92
C ASP A 155 10.66 10.30 3.21
N PHE A 156 10.09 11.39 3.72
CA PHE A 156 8.93 12.07 3.14
C PHE A 156 9.30 13.19 2.15
N SER A 157 10.58 13.34 1.83
CA SER A 157 11.06 14.37 0.89
C SER A 157 10.35 14.25 -0.46
N GLY A 158 9.61 15.29 -0.82
CA GLY A 158 8.85 15.37 -2.07
C GLY A 158 7.41 14.88 -1.97
N CYS A 159 6.96 14.33 -0.83
CA CYS A 159 5.56 13.99 -0.55
C CYS A 159 4.76 15.24 -0.13
N ASN A 160 4.79 16.29 -0.97
CA ASN A 160 4.36 17.64 -0.58
C ASN A 160 2.89 17.75 -0.15
N SER A 161 2.05 16.82 -0.59
CA SER A 161 0.62 16.81 -0.27
C SER A 161 0.28 15.98 0.97
N LEU A 162 1.26 15.39 1.67
CA LEU A 162 1.03 14.49 2.79
C LEU A 162 0.30 15.22 3.92
N ARG A 163 -0.77 14.59 4.41
CA ARG A 163 -1.61 15.08 5.52
C ARG A 163 -1.60 14.12 6.69
N THR A 164 -1.57 12.81 6.42
CA THR A 164 -1.66 11.79 7.45
C THR A 164 -0.66 10.67 7.20
N ALA A 165 0.09 10.30 8.24
CA ALA A 165 1.02 9.18 8.19
C ALA A 165 0.91 8.30 9.45
N TYR A 166 0.59 7.01 9.26
CA TYR A 166 0.61 5.98 10.30
C TYR A 166 1.86 5.13 10.15
N CYS A 167 2.84 5.37 11.02
CA CYS A 167 4.19 4.78 10.97
C CYS A 167 4.51 3.91 12.20
N CYS A 168 3.53 3.68 13.07
CA CYS A 168 3.60 2.87 14.29
C CYS A 168 4.27 1.51 14.09
N ASP A 169 4.84 0.92 15.14
CA ASP A 169 5.42 -0.43 15.10
C ASP A 169 6.39 -0.65 13.92
N ASN A 170 7.42 0.21 13.83
CA ASN A 170 8.57 0.08 12.93
C ASN A 170 9.88 0.17 13.75
N ASP A 171 11.02 -0.04 13.09
CA ASP A 171 12.35 -0.10 13.72
C ASP A 171 13.09 1.26 13.70
N PHE A 172 12.36 2.36 13.85
CA PHE A 172 12.97 3.70 13.83
C PHE A 172 13.83 3.94 15.08
N SER A 173 15.10 4.28 14.86
CA SER A 173 15.94 4.84 15.92
C SER A 173 15.57 6.30 16.21
N TYR A 174 15.93 6.83 17.38
CA TYR A 174 15.71 8.25 17.73
C TYR A 174 16.23 9.22 16.64
N ALA A 175 17.44 8.99 16.13
CA ALA A 175 18.03 9.82 15.09
C ALA A 175 17.28 9.69 13.77
N ALA A 176 16.91 8.46 13.38
CA ALA A 176 16.12 8.22 12.18
C ALA A 176 14.74 8.89 12.26
N THR A 177 14.13 8.95 13.44
CA THR A 177 12.86 9.66 13.59
C THR A 177 13.00 11.18 13.49
N GLU A 178 14.10 11.76 13.98
CA GLU A 178 14.35 13.19 13.72
C GLU A 178 14.55 13.47 12.24
N ASP A 179 15.27 12.62 11.51
CA ASP A 179 15.45 12.76 10.06
C ASP A 179 14.11 12.63 9.32
N LEU A 180 13.26 11.70 9.73
CA LEU A 180 11.89 11.57 9.27
C LEU A 180 11.11 12.87 9.52
N TYR A 181 11.17 13.46 10.71
CA TYR A 181 10.50 14.74 10.98
C TYR A 181 11.02 15.90 10.14
N ARG A 182 12.34 15.95 9.88
CA ARG A 182 12.93 16.96 8.99
C ARG A 182 12.43 16.81 7.55
N SER A 183 12.15 15.58 7.11
CA SER A 183 11.66 15.28 5.76
C SER A 183 10.17 15.55 5.54
N LEU A 184 9.38 15.71 6.62
CA LEU A 184 7.95 16.02 6.52
C LEU A 184 7.72 17.29 5.69
N PRO A 185 6.59 17.42 4.96
CA PRO A 185 6.21 18.67 4.29
C PRO A 185 6.12 19.85 5.26
N ASP A 186 6.40 21.06 4.77
CA ASP A 186 6.11 22.29 5.51
C ASP A 186 4.65 22.69 5.28
N ARG A 187 3.85 22.71 6.35
CA ARG A 187 2.40 22.96 6.32
C ARG A 187 2.01 24.23 7.07
N THR A 188 2.94 25.14 7.37
CA THR A 188 2.64 26.36 8.15
C THR A 188 1.66 27.32 7.46
N THR A 189 1.39 27.14 6.17
CA THR A 189 0.39 27.90 5.41
C THR A 189 -0.98 27.21 5.33
N GLU A 190 -1.08 25.97 5.79
CA GLU A 190 -2.34 25.20 5.80
C GLU A 190 -3.15 25.54 7.05
N GLU A 191 -4.48 25.51 6.94
CA GLU A 191 -5.40 25.77 8.07
C GLU A 191 -5.33 24.67 9.14
N GLU A 192 -5.29 23.42 8.69
CA GLU A 192 -5.27 22.24 9.57
C GLU A 192 -3.87 21.61 9.61
N PRO A 193 -3.43 21.13 10.79
CA PRO A 193 -2.14 20.46 10.93
C PRO A 193 -2.10 19.15 10.16
N GLY A 194 -0.89 18.71 9.80
CA GLY A 194 -0.66 17.31 9.43
C GLY A 194 -0.65 16.41 10.67
N HIS A 195 -0.98 15.14 10.52
CA HIS A 195 -0.99 14.17 11.61
C HIS A 195 -0.01 13.03 11.34
N ILE A 196 0.92 12.80 12.27
CA ILE A 196 1.82 11.65 12.22
C ILE A 196 1.64 10.78 13.47
N PHE A 197 1.18 9.56 13.26
CA PHE A 197 1.03 8.54 14.29
C PHE A 197 2.28 7.65 14.29
N ILE A 198 3.12 7.81 15.31
CA ILE A 198 4.43 7.14 15.40
C ILE A 198 4.80 6.71 16.83
N LEU A 199 4.03 7.14 17.83
CA LEU A 199 4.25 6.79 19.24
C LEU A 199 3.46 5.51 19.59
N ASN A 200 4.16 4.43 19.95
CA ASN A 200 3.54 3.15 20.33
C ASN A 200 3.27 3.10 21.85
N GLU A 201 2.09 2.61 22.26
CA GLU A 201 1.70 2.53 23.69
C GLU A 201 2.62 1.61 24.52
N ASP A 202 3.17 0.54 23.91
CA ASP A 202 3.95 -0.50 24.60
C ASP A 202 5.48 -0.28 24.63
N ALA A 203 5.97 0.81 24.04
CA ALA A 203 7.41 1.02 23.82
C ALA A 203 8.00 2.17 24.65
N LEU A 204 7.95 2.10 25.99
CA LEU A 204 8.81 2.98 26.81
C LEU A 204 9.47 2.24 27.98
N PRO A 205 10.80 2.05 27.96
CA PRO A 205 11.59 1.96 29.19
C PRO A 205 11.45 3.27 29.99
N PRO A 206 11.39 3.23 31.34
CA PRO A 206 11.27 4.44 32.14
C PRO A 206 12.46 5.39 31.89
N GLY A 207 12.15 6.64 31.52
CA GLY A 207 13.13 7.72 31.33
C GLY A 207 13.47 8.10 29.87
N ARG A 208 12.87 7.43 28.88
CA ARG A 208 12.83 7.93 27.49
C ARG A 208 11.38 8.17 27.11
N THR A 209 11.04 9.42 26.82
CA THR A 209 9.93 9.74 25.91
C THR A 209 10.56 9.90 24.53
N GLY A 210 10.06 9.28 23.47
CA GLY A 210 10.41 9.83 22.16
C GLY A 210 10.47 8.85 21.02
N ALA A 211 9.61 9.12 20.06
CA ALA A 211 9.93 8.96 18.65
C ALA A 211 10.77 10.18 18.17
N GLY A 212 11.85 10.58 18.84
CA GLY A 212 12.64 11.77 18.43
C GLY A 212 12.17 13.12 19.01
N ASN A 213 12.79 14.23 18.57
CA ASN A 213 12.40 15.59 18.93
C ASN A 213 11.19 16.08 18.12
N GLU A 214 9.99 15.96 18.71
CA GLU A 214 8.70 16.36 18.12
C GLU A 214 8.64 17.86 17.75
N GLY A 215 9.51 18.69 18.35
CA GLY A 215 9.70 20.10 18.01
C GLY A 215 9.99 20.33 16.52
N ILE A 216 10.65 19.37 15.87
CA ILE A 216 10.98 19.42 14.43
C ILE A 216 9.69 19.33 13.59
N ALA A 217 8.79 18.41 13.94
CA ALA A 217 7.53 18.20 13.22
C ALA A 217 6.55 19.36 13.48
N THR A 218 6.39 19.76 14.74
CA THR A 218 5.49 20.85 15.15
C THR A 218 5.84 22.20 14.53
N GLN A 219 7.13 22.53 14.35
CA GLN A 219 7.56 23.72 13.60
C GLN A 219 7.10 23.73 12.14
N LYS A 220 6.77 22.56 11.58
CA LYS A 220 6.27 22.38 10.21
C LYS A 220 4.75 22.21 10.18
N HIS A 221 4.06 22.54 11.28
CA HIS A 221 2.61 22.39 11.47
C HIS A 221 2.12 20.94 11.41
N TRP A 222 2.84 20.03 12.09
CA TRP A 222 2.45 18.64 12.30
C TRP A 222 2.20 18.32 13.77
N GLU A 223 1.19 17.50 14.04
CA GLU A 223 0.93 16.89 15.33
C GLU A 223 1.51 15.47 15.37
N VAL A 224 2.32 15.19 16.39
CA VAL A 224 2.85 13.86 16.67
C VAL A 224 1.91 13.15 17.64
N LEU A 225 1.38 12.01 17.22
CA LEU A 225 0.27 11.33 17.88
C LEU A 225 0.58 9.87 18.25
N TRP A 226 -0.18 9.40 19.24
CA TRP A 226 -0.16 8.03 19.72
C TRP A 226 -1.00 7.10 18.86
N CYS A 227 -0.45 5.91 18.63
CA CYS A 227 -1.09 4.83 17.90
C CYS A 227 -2.12 4.13 18.81
N ARG A 228 -3.39 4.54 18.75
CA ARG A 228 -4.54 3.89 19.42
C ARG A 228 -5.30 2.87 18.55
N GLY A 229 -5.18 1.58 18.83
CA GLY A 229 -6.04 0.52 18.26
C GLY A 229 -5.38 -0.41 17.24
N ASP A 230 -6.18 -1.29 16.64
CA ASP A 230 -5.73 -2.25 15.63
C ASP A 230 -5.62 -1.58 14.25
N TRP A 231 -4.46 -0.97 14.00
CA TRP A 231 -4.04 -0.55 12.65
C TRP A 231 -3.71 -1.78 11.82
#